data_AF-A0A9N9K723-F1
#
_entry.id   AF-A0A9N9K723-F1
#
_cell.length_a   1.000
_cell.length_b   1.000
_cell.length_c   1.000
_cell.angle_alpha   90.00
_cell.angle_beta   90.00
_cell.angle_gamma   90.00
#
_symmetry.space_group_name_H-M   'P 1'
#
loop_
_entity.id
_entity.type
_entity.pdbx_description
1 polymer ?
#
loop_
_entity_poly.entity_id
_entity_poly.type
_entity_poly.pdbx_seq_one_letter_code
_entity_poly.pdbx_strand_id
1 'polypeptide(L)'
;HGTQIQEIRGRNGPYGRVRIMNSREYFESIRHYSTLEEGSGVADLLTIRKTAMIQHLAVLFQQKPRIEDDVKRYLSAPWDDIVIQYIKCIIAMHNRKFAEAFDEHYSMVHSLTINSTIKNLSKSVFTTVWALVFADISDLIFMVAEKPPKNLEIAARAINKSFSLCITDRAALNVSRKWGTYYFAGLLKPHYVFVYPLNIVEIIAD
;
A
#
# COMPACT_ATOMS: atom_id res chain seq x y z
N HIS A 1 -20.70 0.95 27.80
CA HIS A 1 -20.01 -0.30 28.16
C HIS A 1 -18.72 -0.39 27.37
N GLY A 2 -17.60 -0.54 28.07
CA GLY A 2 -16.24 -0.36 27.53
C GLY A 2 -15.85 -1.41 26.51
N THR A 3 -15.26 -0.94 25.41
CA THR A 3 -14.69 -1.77 24.35
C THR A 3 -13.42 -2.43 24.88
N GLN A 4 -13.45 -3.75 25.08
CA GLN A 4 -12.25 -4.54 25.41
C GLN A 4 -11.30 -4.55 24.21
N ILE A 5 -10.11 -3.98 24.43
CA ILE A 5 -8.96 -4.10 23.52
C ILE A 5 -8.44 -5.53 23.67
N GLN A 6 -8.64 -6.39 22.68
CA GLN A 6 -7.96 -7.69 22.64
C GLN A 6 -6.54 -7.48 22.11
N GLU A 7 -5.57 -7.44 23.04
CA GLU A 7 -4.14 -7.42 22.74
C GLU A 7 -3.67 -8.82 22.32
N ILE A 8 -3.26 -8.98 21.06
CA ILE A 8 -2.54 -10.17 20.61
C ILE A 8 -1.05 -9.99 20.96
N ARG A 9 -0.52 -10.82 21.87
CA ARG A 9 0.89 -10.83 22.28
C ARG A 9 1.80 -11.31 21.14
N GLY A 10 2.22 -10.40 20.27
CA GLY A 10 3.37 -10.60 19.38
C GLY A 10 4.68 -10.40 20.15
N ARG A 11 5.63 -11.34 20.02
CA ARG A 11 6.96 -11.30 20.65
C ARG A 11 7.68 -9.99 20.33
N ASN A 12 8.39 -9.46 21.33
CA ASN A 12 9.23 -8.27 21.27
C ASN A 12 10.27 -8.33 20.15
N GLY A 13 9.89 -7.89 18.95
CA GLY A 13 10.80 -7.40 17.92
C GLY A 13 10.81 -5.86 17.91
N PRO A 14 11.69 -5.21 17.14
CA PRO A 14 11.80 -3.74 17.06
C PRO A 14 10.56 -3.03 16.47
N TYR A 15 9.49 -3.78 16.23
CA TYR A 15 8.25 -3.35 15.62
C TYR A 15 7.19 -3.26 16.71
N GLY A 16 6.83 -2.03 17.08
CA GLY A 16 5.91 -1.73 18.18
C GLY A 16 4.54 -2.42 18.07
N ARG A 17 3.80 -2.43 19.19
CA ARG A 17 2.48 -3.06 19.33
C ARG A 17 1.56 -2.75 18.13
N VAL A 18 1.08 -3.80 17.46
CA VAL A 18 0.10 -3.68 16.39
C VAL A 18 -1.27 -3.41 17.02
N ARG A 19 -1.74 -2.17 16.95
CA ARG A 19 -3.11 -1.82 17.36
C ARG A 19 -4.10 -2.38 16.34
N ILE A 20 -4.94 -3.31 16.78
CA ILE A 20 -6.09 -3.78 16.00
C ILE A 20 -7.13 -2.65 15.98
N MET A 21 -7.59 -2.29 14.78
CA MET A 21 -8.58 -1.23 14.57
C MET A 21 -9.85 -1.81 13.99
N ASN A 22 -11.00 -1.34 14.45
CA ASN A 22 -12.25 -1.57 13.72
C ASN A 22 -12.36 -0.64 12.49
N SER A 23 -13.37 -0.86 11.65
CA SER A 23 -13.50 -0.11 10.39
C SER A 23 -13.67 1.39 10.60
N ARG A 24 -14.37 1.79 11.67
CA ARG A 24 -14.61 3.20 11.98
C ARG A 24 -13.33 3.88 12.45
N GLU A 25 -12.61 3.25 13.38
CA GLU A 25 -11.31 3.74 13.85
C GLU A 25 -10.31 3.88 12.70
N TYR A 26 -10.32 2.94 11.76
CA TYR A 26 -9.48 2.99 10.56
C TYR A 26 -9.81 4.22 9.69
N PHE A 27 -11.09 4.43 9.37
CA PHE A 27 -11.51 5.58 8.56
C PHE A 27 -11.28 6.92 9.26
N GLU A 28 -11.55 7.00 10.56
CA GLU A 28 -11.27 8.19 11.36
C GLU A 28 -9.77 8.50 11.40
N SER A 29 -8.91 7.47 11.47
CA SER A 29 -7.45 7.62 11.42
C SER A 29 -6.98 8.13 10.07
N ILE A 30 -7.49 7.58 8.96
CA ILE A 30 -7.19 8.09 7.61
C ILE A 30 -7.60 9.56 7.51
N ARG A 31 -8.85 9.88 7.87
CA ARG A 31 -9.37 11.25 7.83
C ARG A 31 -8.48 12.19 8.63
N HIS A 32 -8.07 11.79 9.84
CA HIS A 32 -7.22 12.59 10.71
C HIS A 32 -5.88 12.92 10.04
N TYR A 33 -5.12 11.91 9.59
CA TYR A 33 -3.82 12.15 8.95
C TYR A 33 -3.94 12.88 7.62
N SER A 34 -5.01 12.64 6.86
CA SER A 34 -5.32 13.39 5.65
C SER A 34 -5.56 14.87 5.92
N THR A 35 -6.30 15.23 6.98
CA THR A 35 -6.55 16.64 7.35
C THR A 35 -5.32 17.35 7.88
N LEU A 36 -4.40 16.63 8.51
CA LEU A 36 -3.13 17.17 9.00
C LEU A 36 -2.04 17.24 7.92
N GLU A 37 -2.33 16.79 6.70
CA GLU A 37 -1.35 16.59 5.62
C GLU A 37 -0.12 15.76 6.08
N GLU A 38 -0.34 14.83 7.02
CA GLU A 38 0.73 14.03 7.61
C GLU A 38 0.96 12.75 6.78
N GLY A 39 1.89 12.84 5.83
CA GLY A 39 2.20 11.74 4.93
C GLY A 39 2.70 10.45 5.60
N SER A 40 3.28 10.51 6.82
CA SER A 40 3.69 9.30 7.58
C SER A 40 2.51 8.45 7.98
N GLY A 41 1.55 9.06 8.68
CA GLY A 41 0.40 8.34 9.23
C GLY A 41 -0.43 7.70 8.15
N VAL A 42 -0.67 8.40 7.04
CA VAL A 42 -1.36 7.84 5.87
C VAL A 42 -0.58 6.66 5.28
N ALA A 43 0.73 6.81 5.05
CA ALA A 43 1.55 5.74 4.48
C ALA A 43 1.60 4.50 5.39
N ASP A 44 1.56 4.69 6.71
CA ASP A 44 1.53 3.61 7.69
C ASP A 44 0.19 2.86 7.76
N LEU A 45 -0.91 3.52 7.38
CA LEU A 45 -2.25 2.92 7.30
C LEU A 45 -2.48 2.21 5.96
N LEU A 46 -1.91 2.75 4.87
CA LEU A 46 -1.97 2.19 3.52
C LEU A 46 -0.79 1.22 3.23
N THR A 47 -0.04 0.81 4.27
CA THR A 47 1.11 -0.07 4.09
C THR A 47 0.69 -1.53 3.97
N ILE A 48 1.36 -2.26 3.09
CA ILE A 48 1.22 -3.72 3.02
C ILE A 48 2.23 -4.49 3.90
N ARG A 49 3.04 -3.80 4.73
CA ARG A 49 4.07 -4.42 5.58
C ARG A 49 3.56 -5.07 6.87
N LYS A 50 2.48 -4.56 7.46
CA LYS A 50 2.00 -4.97 8.79
C LYS A 50 1.05 -6.16 8.66
N THR A 51 1.59 -7.34 8.34
CA THR A 51 0.83 -8.54 7.94
C THR A 51 -0.37 -8.84 8.84
N ALA A 52 -0.21 -8.79 10.17
CA ALA A 52 -1.30 -9.08 11.10
C ALA A 52 -2.45 -8.05 11.04
N MET A 53 -2.14 -6.75 10.91
CA MET A 53 -3.18 -5.71 10.77
C MET A 53 -3.92 -5.86 9.44
N ILE A 54 -3.18 -6.12 8.36
CA ILE A 54 -3.73 -6.24 7.01
C ILE A 54 -4.66 -7.44 6.91
N GLN A 55 -4.24 -8.60 7.45
CA GLN A 55 -5.08 -9.79 7.52
C GLN A 55 -6.38 -9.51 8.29
N HIS A 56 -6.28 -8.85 9.45
CA HIS A 56 -7.45 -8.45 10.22
C HIS A 56 -8.40 -7.54 9.43
N LEU A 57 -7.86 -6.48 8.81
CA LEU A 57 -8.65 -5.54 8.02
C LEU A 57 -9.27 -6.19 6.78
N ALA A 58 -8.55 -7.07 6.09
CA ALA A 58 -9.06 -7.80 4.94
C ALA A 58 -10.26 -8.68 5.31
N VAL A 59 -10.17 -9.44 6.40
CA VAL A 59 -11.29 -10.25 6.94
C VAL A 59 -12.47 -9.35 7.31
N LEU A 60 -12.20 -8.24 8.02
CA LEU A 60 -13.22 -7.30 8.46
C LEU A 60 -13.98 -6.67 7.28
N PHE A 61 -13.27 -6.26 6.23
CA PHE A 61 -13.88 -5.60 5.07
C PHE A 61 -14.53 -6.58 4.10
N GLN A 62 -14.01 -7.81 3.97
CA GLN A 62 -14.62 -8.85 3.16
C GLN A 62 -16.04 -9.21 3.64
N GLN A 63 -16.32 -9.03 4.93
CA GLN A 63 -17.65 -9.24 5.53
C GLN A 63 -18.63 -8.07 5.29
N LYS A 64 -18.18 -6.97 4.66
CA LYS A 64 -18.97 -5.75 4.48
C LYS A 64 -19.32 -5.51 3.00
N PRO A 65 -20.52 -5.90 2.53
CA PRO A 65 -20.89 -5.78 1.12
C PRO A 65 -21.04 -4.33 0.62
N ARG A 66 -21.24 -3.36 1.51
CA ARG A 66 -21.40 -1.92 1.19
C ARG A 66 -20.21 -1.09 1.65
N ILE A 67 -19.02 -1.67 1.63
CA ILE A 67 -17.82 -1.00 2.13
C ILE A 67 -17.50 0.29 1.37
N GLU A 68 -17.77 0.33 0.06
CA GLU A 68 -17.55 1.54 -0.75
C GLU A 68 -18.46 2.70 -0.31
N ASP A 69 -19.73 2.42 -0.03
CA ASP A 69 -20.69 3.42 0.47
C ASP A 69 -20.26 3.92 1.86
N ASP A 70 -19.81 3.01 2.72
CA ASP A 70 -19.29 3.38 4.04
C ASP A 70 -18.06 4.29 3.88
N VAL A 71 -17.08 3.92 3.07
CA VAL A 71 -15.87 4.73 2.85
C VAL A 71 -16.24 6.13 2.36
N LYS A 72 -17.11 6.25 1.36
CA LYS A 72 -17.57 7.55 0.81
C LYS A 72 -18.34 8.41 1.81
N ARG A 73 -18.92 7.82 2.86
CA ARG A 73 -19.55 8.57 3.96
C ARG A 73 -18.52 9.16 4.94
N TYR A 74 -17.39 8.48 5.14
CA TYR A 74 -16.36 8.91 6.09
C TYR A 74 -15.26 9.76 5.45
N LEU A 75 -14.95 9.51 4.18
CA LEU A 75 -13.85 10.12 3.44
C LEU A 75 -14.40 10.86 2.21
N SER A 76 -13.76 11.98 1.88
CA SER A 76 -14.02 12.73 0.66
C SER A 76 -12.92 12.50 -0.37
N ALA A 77 -13.22 12.78 -1.63
CA ALA A 77 -12.24 12.81 -2.69
C ALA A 77 -10.98 13.62 -2.31
N PRO A 78 -9.77 13.11 -2.60
CA PRO A 78 -9.50 11.85 -3.33
C PRO A 78 -9.32 10.59 -2.46
N TRP A 79 -9.50 10.72 -1.14
CA TRP A 79 -9.15 9.67 -0.18
C TRP A 79 -10.15 8.52 -0.16
N ASP A 80 -11.40 8.76 -0.51
CA ASP A 80 -12.42 7.74 -0.68
C ASP A 80 -11.99 6.69 -1.72
N ASP A 81 -11.67 7.11 -2.93
CA ASP A 81 -11.26 6.24 -4.03
C ASP A 81 -9.96 5.49 -3.68
N ILE A 82 -8.94 6.19 -3.17
CA ILE A 82 -7.67 5.60 -2.75
C ILE A 82 -7.89 4.49 -1.71
N VAL A 83 -8.71 4.75 -0.69
CA VAL A 83 -8.98 3.77 0.36
C VAL A 83 -9.81 2.61 -0.16
N ILE A 84 -10.75 2.83 -1.08
CA ILE A 84 -11.50 1.76 -1.74
C ILE A 84 -10.54 0.83 -2.49
N GLN A 85 -9.63 1.39 -3.30
CA GLN A 85 -8.64 0.61 -4.05
C GLN A 85 -7.69 -0.15 -3.12
N TYR A 86 -7.27 0.48 -2.02
CA TYR A 86 -6.49 -0.20 -0.98
C TYR A 86 -7.24 -1.39 -0.36
N ILE A 87 -8.52 -1.21 0.00
CA ILE A 87 -9.35 -2.27 0.58
C ILE A 87 -9.49 -3.44 -0.40
N LYS A 88 -9.74 -3.17 -1.68
CA LYS A 88 -9.81 -4.19 -2.72
C LYS A 88 -8.48 -4.94 -2.87
N CYS A 89 -7.36 -4.21 -2.84
CA CYS A 89 -6.02 -4.80 -2.85
C CYS A 89 -5.82 -5.78 -1.69
N ILE A 90 -6.07 -5.38 -0.44
CA ILE A 90 -5.82 -6.25 0.73
C ILE A 90 -6.78 -7.45 0.78
N ILE A 91 -8.01 -7.31 0.28
CA ILE A 91 -8.95 -8.44 0.13
C ILE A 91 -8.45 -9.40 -0.96
N ALA A 92 -7.99 -8.90 -2.11
CA ALA A 92 -7.44 -9.73 -3.17
C ALA A 92 -6.18 -10.48 -2.71
N MET A 93 -5.29 -9.80 -1.96
CA MET A 93 -4.13 -10.42 -1.32
C MET A 93 -4.54 -11.54 -0.35
N HIS A 94 -5.52 -11.27 0.52
CA HIS A 94 -6.02 -12.26 1.48
C HIS A 94 -6.58 -13.51 0.77
N ASN A 95 -7.24 -13.32 -0.37
CA ASN A 95 -7.75 -14.40 -1.20
C ASN A 95 -6.70 -15.00 -2.16
N ARG A 96 -5.42 -14.64 -2.02
CA ARG A 96 -4.29 -15.11 -2.85
C ARG A 96 -4.43 -14.80 -4.35
N LYS A 97 -5.22 -13.77 -4.68
CA LYS A 97 -5.45 -13.30 -6.05
C LYS A 97 -4.50 -12.17 -6.39
N PHE A 98 -3.22 -12.50 -6.60
CA PHE A 98 -2.17 -11.49 -6.74
C PHE A 98 -2.27 -10.64 -8.01
N ALA A 99 -2.88 -11.16 -9.09
CA ALA A 99 -3.15 -10.36 -10.28
C ALA A 99 -4.19 -9.25 -10.02
N GLU A 100 -5.31 -9.59 -9.35
CA GLU A 100 -6.31 -8.60 -8.93
C GLU A 100 -5.71 -7.61 -7.92
N ALA A 101 -4.89 -8.10 -6.97
CA ALA A 101 -4.21 -7.24 -6.01
C ALA A 101 -3.26 -6.24 -6.67
N PHE A 102 -2.53 -6.67 -7.72
CA PHE A 102 -1.68 -5.79 -8.51
C PHE A 102 -2.49 -4.66 -9.16
N ASP A 103 -3.59 -4.99 -9.84
CA ASP A 103 -4.42 -4.01 -10.55
C ASP A 103 -4.99 -2.95 -9.59
N GLU A 104 -5.51 -3.38 -8.44
CA GLU A 104 -6.06 -2.49 -7.42
C GLU A 104 -4.98 -1.61 -6.76
N HIS A 105 -3.84 -2.21 -6.41
CA HIS A 105 -2.70 -1.47 -5.86
C HIS A 105 -2.13 -0.46 -6.87
N TYR A 106 -2.03 -0.84 -8.15
CA TYR A 106 -1.60 0.05 -9.22
C TYR A 106 -2.55 1.24 -9.38
N SER A 107 -3.87 0.98 -9.36
CA SER A 107 -4.90 2.04 -9.40
C SER A 107 -4.76 3.01 -8.23
N MET A 108 -4.58 2.49 -7.01
CA MET A 108 -4.32 3.31 -5.81
C MET A 108 -3.06 4.18 -5.97
N VAL A 109 -1.94 3.59 -6.38
CA VAL A 109 -0.67 4.30 -6.60
C VAL A 109 -0.82 5.37 -7.68
N HIS A 110 -1.56 5.07 -8.75
CA HIS A 110 -1.84 6.02 -9.81
C HIS A 110 -2.60 7.23 -9.26
N SER A 111 -3.70 7.01 -8.52
CA SER A 111 -4.52 8.06 -7.87
C SER A 111 -3.69 8.94 -6.93
N LEU A 112 -2.83 8.32 -6.10
CA LEU A 112 -1.90 9.03 -5.21
C LEU A 112 -0.88 9.89 -5.97
N THR A 113 -0.55 9.51 -7.20
CA THR A 113 0.49 10.15 -8.02
C THR A 113 -0.06 11.29 -8.87
N ILE A 114 -1.26 11.14 -9.42
CA ILE A 114 -1.85 12.14 -10.32
C ILE A 114 -2.58 13.27 -9.59
N ASN A 115 -3.02 13.03 -8.35
CA ASN A 115 -3.86 13.99 -7.66
C ASN A 115 -3.04 15.07 -6.96
N SER A 116 -3.06 16.28 -7.53
CA SER A 116 -2.29 17.44 -7.05
C SER A 116 -2.76 17.98 -5.69
N THR A 117 -3.95 17.59 -5.22
CA THR A 117 -4.45 17.98 -3.89
C THR A 117 -3.72 17.28 -2.75
N ILE A 118 -3.05 16.16 -3.04
CA ILE A 118 -2.33 15.38 -2.04
C ILE A 118 -0.91 15.91 -1.91
N LYS A 119 -0.73 16.85 -0.98
CA LYS A 119 0.57 17.44 -0.64
C LYS A 119 1.36 16.52 0.30
N ASN A 120 2.69 16.70 0.36
CA ASN A 120 3.59 16.03 1.31
C ASN A 120 3.68 14.50 1.19
N LEU A 121 3.44 13.98 -0.01
CA LEU A 121 3.42 12.54 -0.27
C LEU A 121 4.80 11.94 -0.54
N SER A 122 5.87 12.52 0.01
CA SER A 122 7.24 11.97 -0.12
C SER A 122 7.35 10.51 0.35
N LYS A 123 6.37 10.03 1.14
CA LYS A 123 6.26 8.66 1.63
C LYS A 123 5.28 7.74 0.87
N SER A 124 4.41 8.21 -0.04
CA SER A 124 3.70 7.28 -0.96
C SER A 124 4.62 6.66 -1.99
N VAL A 125 5.81 7.23 -2.15
CA VAL A 125 6.92 6.60 -2.86
C VAL A 125 7.23 5.20 -2.28
N PHE A 126 7.01 4.99 -0.96
CA PHE A 126 7.11 3.67 -0.36
C PHE A 126 5.97 2.72 -0.78
N THR A 127 4.76 3.23 -1.10
CA THR A 127 3.68 2.39 -1.61
C THR A 127 3.97 1.95 -3.04
N THR A 128 4.53 2.81 -3.90
CA THR A 128 4.85 2.48 -5.30
C THR A 128 5.77 1.26 -5.46
N VAL A 129 6.73 1.04 -4.55
CA VAL A 129 7.65 -0.11 -4.63
C VAL A 129 6.94 -1.45 -4.47
N TRP A 130 5.84 -1.49 -3.71
CA TRP A 130 5.07 -2.71 -3.55
C TRP A 130 4.38 -3.16 -4.83
N ALA A 131 4.20 -2.27 -5.80
CA ALA A 131 3.75 -2.66 -7.13
C ALA A 131 4.72 -3.65 -7.80
N LEU A 132 6.02 -3.60 -7.53
CA LEU A 132 6.99 -4.58 -8.05
C LEU A 132 6.78 -5.97 -7.45
N VAL A 133 6.49 -6.06 -6.15
CA VAL A 133 6.30 -7.36 -5.47
C VAL A 133 5.05 -8.05 -6.00
N PHE A 134 3.94 -7.32 -6.15
CA PHE A 134 2.73 -7.90 -6.75
C PHE A 134 2.91 -8.23 -8.22
N ALA A 135 3.63 -7.39 -8.97
CA ALA A 135 3.90 -7.63 -10.38
C ALA A 135 4.72 -8.91 -10.59
N ASP A 136 5.77 -9.12 -9.80
CA ASP A 136 6.63 -10.31 -9.88
C ASP A 136 5.84 -11.60 -9.62
N ILE A 137 5.07 -11.62 -8.51
CA ILE A 137 4.21 -12.78 -8.17
C ILE A 137 3.15 -12.99 -9.26
N SER A 138 2.53 -11.92 -9.75
CA SER A 138 1.49 -12.01 -10.79
C SER A 138 2.04 -12.51 -12.11
N ASP A 139 3.20 -12.03 -12.55
CA ASP A 139 3.83 -12.46 -13.80
C ASP A 139 4.33 -13.90 -13.68
N LEU A 140 4.81 -14.33 -12.50
CA LEU A 140 5.10 -15.74 -12.23
C LEU A 140 3.86 -16.62 -12.40
N ILE A 141 2.71 -16.21 -11.88
CA ILE A 141 1.44 -16.92 -12.06
C ILE A 141 1.02 -16.95 -13.54
N PHE A 142 1.22 -15.86 -14.29
CA PHE A 142 0.94 -15.84 -15.72
C PHE A 142 1.84 -16.80 -16.50
N MET A 143 3.14 -16.83 -16.20
CA MET A 143 4.07 -17.77 -16.83
C MET A 143 3.69 -19.23 -16.58
N VAL A 144 3.33 -19.58 -15.34
CA VAL A 144 2.85 -20.93 -14.99
C VAL A 144 1.55 -21.28 -15.73
N ALA A 145 0.69 -20.29 -15.96
CA ALA A 145 -0.56 -20.43 -16.71
C ALA A 145 -0.39 -20.27 -18.24
N GLU A 146 0.85 -20.30 -18.76
CA GLU A 146 1.19 -20.10 -20.18
C GLU A 146 0.65 -18.79 -20.79
N LYS A 147 0.51 -17.76 -19.97
CA LYS A 147 0.12 -16.40 -20.37
C LYS A 147 1.35 -15.48 -20.39
N PRO A 148 1.40 -14.50 -21.31
CA PRO A 148 2.51 -13.57 -21.36
C PRO A 148 2.56 -12.69 -20.09
N PRO A 149 3.74 -12.51 -19.46
CA PRO A 149 3.91 -11.59 -18.36
C PRO A 149 3.76 -10.14 -18.85
N LYS A 150 3.20 -9.26 -18.02
CA LYS A 150 2.93 -7.85 -18.40
C LYS A 150 3.02 -6.88 -17.21
N ASN A 151 2.84 -7.37 -15.99
CA ASN A 151 2.65 -6.52 -14.83
C ASN A 151 3.97 -5.89 -14.36
N LEU A 152 5.11 -6.57 -14.55
CA LEU A 152 6.42 -6.05 -14.17
C LEU A 152 6.81 -4.82 -15.00
N GLU A 153 6.52 -4.83 -16.29
CA GLU A 153 6.76 -3.68 -17.17
C GLU A 153 5.87 -2.49 -16.78
N ILE A 154 4.61 -2.74 -16.43
CA ILE A 154 3.67 -1.72 -15.93
C ILE A 154 4.18 -1.13 -14.61
N ALA A 155 4.63 -1.97 -13.67
CA ALA A 155 5.19 -1.53 -12.39
C ALA A 155 6.47 -0.69 -12.58
N ALA A 156 7.37 -1.11 -13.48
CA ALA A 156 8.58 -0.37 -13.81
C ALA A 156 8.26 1.03 -14.39
N ARG A 157 7.27 1.12 -15.29
CA ARG A 157 6.79 2.42 -15.81
C ARG A 157 6.23 3.32 -14.71
N ALA A 158 5.45 2.78 -13.78
CA ALA A 158 4.94 3.55 -12.64
C ALA A 158 6.07 4.09 -11.77
N ILE A 159 7.08 3.27 -11.46
CA ILE A 159 8.25 3.69 -10.69
C ILE A 159 9.00 4.80 -11.40
N ASN A 160 9.26 4.67 -12.70
CA ASN A 160 9.93 5.71 -13.47
C ASN A 160 9.15 7.03 -13.43
N LYS A 161 7.82 6.97 -13.57
CA LYS A 161 6.95 8.16 -13.46
C LYS A 161 7.02 8.78 -12.06
N SER A 162 6.93 7.97 -11.00
CA SER A 162 7.05 8.45 -9.62
C SER A 162 8.44 9.05 -9.33
N PHE A 163 9.51 8.44 -9.85
CA PHE A 163 10.87 8.97 -9.77
C PHE A 163 11.00 10.32 -10.45
N SER A 164 10.50 10.46 -11.69
CA SER A 164 10.48 11.72 -12.42
C SER A 164 9.74 12.83 -11.65
N LEU A 165 8.64 12.49 -10.98
CA LEU A 165 7.92 13.44 -10.12
C LEU A 165 8.68 13.85 -8.87
N CYS A 166 9.52 12.97 -8.31
CA CYS A 166 10.36 13.29 -7.16
C CYS A 166 11.56 14.16 -7.53
N ILE A 167 12.23 13.86 -8.64
CA ILE A 167 13.44 14.58 -9.07
C ILE A 167 13.14 15.98 -9.60
N THR A 168 11.98 16.17 -10.22
CA THR A 168 11.53 17.48 -10.74
C THR A 168 10.84 18.34 -9.68
N ASP A 169 10.69 17.84 -8.45
CA ASP A 169 9.99 18.53 -7.38
C ASP A 169 10.76 19.78 -6.90
N ARG A 170 10.15 20.95 -7.05
CA ARG A 170 10.73 22.25 -6.66
C ARG A 170 10.21 22.78 -5.33
N ALA A 171 9.42 21.99 -4.60
CA ALA A 171 8.88 22.39 -3.31
C ALA A 171 9.98 22.53 -2.24
N ALA A 172 9.67 23.26 -1.15
CA ALA A 172 10.56 23.40 -0.01
C ALA A 172 10.81 22.03 0.65
N LEU A 173 12.00 21.82 1.24
CA LEU A 173 12.45 20.50 1.71
C LEU A 173 11.51 19.81 2.71
N ASN A 174 10.78 20.59 3.52
CA ASN A 174 9.81 20.10 4.50
C ASN A 174 8.56 19.47 3.88
N VAL A 175 8.23 19.85 2.63
CA VAL A 175 7.06 19.37 1.88
C VAL A 175 7.45 18.58 0.62
N SER A 176 8.76 18.48 0.37
CA SER A 176 9.31 17.99 -0.87
C SER A 176 9.32 16.48 -0.97
N ARG A 177 9.05 15.99 -2.18
CA ARG A 177 9.15 14.59 -2.61
C ARG A 177 10.59 14.16 -2.92
N LYS A 178 11.58 15.05 -2.78
CA LYS A 178 13.02 14.75 -3.04
C LYS A 178 13.55 13.55 -2.25
N TRP A 179 13.01 13.27 -1.06
CA TRP A 179 13.34 12.06 -0.31
C TRP A 179 13.02 10.77 -1.07
N GLY A 180 11.96 10.79 -1.89
CA GLY A 180 11.61 9.70 -2.79
C GLY A 180 12.68 9.44 -3.86
N THR A 181 13.38 10.47 -4.34
CA THR A 181 14.49 10.33 -5.30
C THR A 181 15.62 9.49 -4.71
N TYR A 182 16.01 9.75 -3.44
CA TYR A 182 17.04 8.95 -2.76
C TYR A 182 16.59 7.50 -2.55
N TYR A 183 15.32 7.31 -2.22
CA TYR A 183 14.76 5.97 -2.05
C TYR A 183 14.79 5.17 -3.37
N PHE A 184 14.28 5.74 -4.46
CA PHE A 184 14.32 5.12 -5.79
C PHE A 184 15.76 4.93 -6.30
N ALA A 185 16.66 5.88 -6.09
CA ALA A 185 18.08 5.73 -6.44
C ALA A 185 18.75 4.58 -5.67
N GLY A 186 18.31 4.33 -4.43
CA GLY A 186 18.71 3.16 -3.66
C GLY A 186 18.24 1.83 -4.28
N LEU A 187 17.05 1.80 -4.88
CA LEU A 187 16.54 0.63 -5.61
C LEU A 187 17.31 0.36 -6.92
N LEU A 188 17.80 1.42 -7.58
CA LEU A 188 18.55 1.33 -8.84
C LEU A 188 20.00 0.86 -8.67
N LYS A 189 20.50 0.73 -7.43
CA LYS A 189 21.83 0.14 -7.21
C LYS A 189 21.78 -1.37 -7.48
N PRO A 190 22.75 -1.93 -8.23
CA PRO A 190 22.78 -3.35 -8.63
C PRO A 190 23.00 -4.34 -7.47
N HIS A 191 22.79 -3.94 -6.21
CA HIS A 191 22.88 -4.80 -5.03
C HIS A 191 21.52 -5.01 -4.34
N TYR A 192 20.43 -4.38 -4.81
CA TYR A 192 19.06 -4.60 -4.32
C TYR A 192 18.09 -5.14 -5.38
N VAL A 193 18.61 -5.50 -6.56
CA VAL A 193 17.96 -6.45 -7.50
C VAL A 193 18.67 -7.81 -7.37
N PHE A 194 19.08 -8.18 -6.16
CA PHE A 194 18.93 -9.58 -5.81
C PHE A 194 17.43 -9.75 -5.65
N VAL A 195 16.84 -10.54 -6.56
CA VAL A 195 15.90 -11.59 -6.20
C VAL A 195 15.89 -11.68 -4.68
N TYR A 196 14.93 -11.06 -4.01
CA TYR A 196 14.75 -11.41 -2.61
C TYR A 196 14.34 -12.89 -2.71
N PRO A 197 15.13 -13.85 -2.20
CA PRO A 197 14.50 -15.04 -1.70
C PRO A 197 13.81 -14.56 -0.41
N LEU A 198 12.76 -13.73 -0.54
CA LEU A 198 11.66 -13.85 0.37
C LEU A 198 11.28 -15.30 0.19
N ASN A 199 11.34 -16.08 1.25
CA ASN A 199 10.78 -17.40 1.28
C ASN A 199 9.31 -17.27 0.84
N ILE A 200 9.06 -17.29 -0.47
CA ILE A 200 7.73 -17.28 -1.08
C ILE A 200 6.97 -18.51 -0.56
N VAL A 201 7.71 -19.56 -0.17
CA VAL A 201 7.21 -20.72 0.55
C VAL A 201 6.63 -20.37 1.93
N GLU A 202 7.20 -19.45 2.73
CA GLU A 202 6.65 -19.13 4.06
C GLU A 202 5.40 -18.25 4.00
N ILE A 203 5.20 -17.45 2.95
CA ILE A 203 3.96 -16.67 2.75
C ILE A 203 2.84 -17.53 2.12
N ILE A 204 3.21 -18.62 1.42
CA ILE A 204 2.26 -19.54 0.81
C ILE A 204 1.93 -20.73 1.75
N ALA A 205 2.82 -21.09 2.68
CA ALA A 205 2.68 -22.27 3.54
C ALA A 205 1.97 -22.04 4.90
N ASP A 206 1.71 -20.79 5.30
CA ASP A 206 0.81 -20.45 6.42
C ASP A 206 -0.52 -19.82 5.90
#